data_AF-A0A0V0QIN0-F1
#
_entry.id   AF-A0A0V0QIN0-F1
#
_cell.length_a   1.000
_cell.length_b   1.000
_cell.length_c   1.000
_cell.angle_alpha   90.00
_cell.angle_beta   90.00
_cell.angle_gamma   90.00
#
_symmetry.space_group_name_H-M   'P 1'
#
loop_
_entity.id
_entity.type
_entity.pdbx_description
1 polymer ?
#
loop_
_entity_poly.entity_id
_entity_poly.type
_entity_poly.pdbx_seq_one_letter_code
_entity_poly.pdbx_strand_id
1 'polypeptide(L)'
;MKVLKLFRYLKNRMKSTKTYKKFDDLREEMKDRKMNRTKIGEDRLGNTYYQYYSPYGLPYKREVEFIDKNSFELNDQAYYLWLNKRQESPPTEEEVQKYYFEEAMRIQRGIEWDKQQEMERLIFLQKRKEVQQQYLEKKMQNQELLSSEEENLSRQHQHILQEAFQQDPITALNKEQKQEEELQYKPKSWNPTDKQNLKSRRVKKAVQNTQEQQKEQEEVK
;
A
#
# COMPACT_ATOMS: atom_id res chain seq x y z
N MET A 1 -26.63 19.53 47.74
CA MET A 1 -25.62 19.24 46.68
C MET A 1 -24.39 20.17 46.65
N LYS A 2 -24.47 21.47 47.03
CA LYS A 2 -23.32 22.39 46.95
C LYS A 2 -22.13 22.02 47.87
N VAL A 3 -22.40 21.54 49.08
CA VAL A 3 -21.38 21.15 50.07
C VAL A 3 -20.49 20.00 49.59
N LEU A 4 -21.09 18.97 48.96
CA LEU A 4 -20.33 17.83 48.40
C LEU A 4 -19.40 18.25 47.25
N LYS A 5 -19.83 19.20 46.41
CA LYS A 5 -18.99 19.77 45.34
C LYS A 5 -17.80 20.53 45.92
N LEU A 6 -18.03 21.36 46.95
CA LEU A 6 -16.97 22.11 47.64
C LEU A 6 -15.96 21.17 48.32
N PHE A 7 -16.44 20.11 48.98
CA PHE A 7 -15.57 19.10 49.59
C PHE A 7 -14.71 18.36 48.57
N ARG A 8 -15.30 17.92 47.45
CA ARG A 8 -14.54 17.26 46.35
C ARG A 8 -13.48 18.20 45.77
N TYR A 9 -13.83 19.47 45.56
CA TYR A 9 -12.89 20.48 45.07
C TYR A 9 -11.72 20.70 46.03
N LEU A 10 -11.98 20.90 47.32
CA LEU A 10 -10.94 21.07 48.34
C LEU A 10 -10.05 19.82 48.45
N LYS A 11 -10.64 18.62 48.42
CA LYS A 11 -9.89 17.36 48.41
C LYS A 11 -8.96 17.26 47.20
N ASN A 12 -9.45 17.58 46.00
CA ASN A 12 -8.62 17.56 44.79
C ASN A 12 -7.52 18.63 44.82
N ARG A 13 -7.82 19.82 45.36
CA ARG A 13 -6.83 20.88 45.54
C ARG A 13 -5.74 20.46 46.52
N MET A 14 -6.09 19.81 47.63
CA MET A 14 -5.09 19.25 48.56
C MET A 14 -4.24 18.18 47.88
N LYS A 15 -4.84 17.28 47.09
CA LYS A 15 -4.11 16.25 46.33
C LYS A 15 -3.08 16.82 45.34
N SER A 16 -3.35 17.99 44.77
CA SER A 16 -2.41 18.66 43.86
C SER A 16 -1.22 19.32 44.57
N THR A 17 -1.23 19.45 45.89
CA THR A 17 -0.12 20.09 46.62
C THR A 17 1.12 19.21 46.67
N LYS A 18 2.31 19.83 46.62
CA LYS A 18 3.60 19.12 46.72
C LYS A 18 3.74 18.34 48.04
N THR A 19 3.16 18.86 49.12
CA THR A 19 3.18 18.23 50.45
C THR A 19 2.34 16.95 50.47
N TYR A 20 1.15 16.97 49.86
CA TYR A 20 0.32 15.77 49.74
C TYR A 20 1.04 14.69 48.91
N LYS A 21 1.66 15.05 47.78
CA LYS A 21 2.44 14.10 46.96
C LYS A 21 3.53 13.42 47.78
N LYS A 22 4.37 14.20 48.48
CA LYS A 22 5.41 13.65 49.37
C LYS A 22 4.85 12.70 50.44
N PHE A 23 3.69 13.02 50.99
CA PHE A 23 3.03 12.15 51.98
C PHE A 23 2.52 10.86 51.35
N ASP A 24 1.95 10.92 50.13
CA ASP A 24 1.51 9.74 49.40
C ASP A 24 2.71 8.87 49.02
N ASP A 25 3.80 9.46 48.50
CA ASP A 25 5.05 8.77 48.19
C ASP A 25 5.61 8.04 49.43
N LEU A 26 5.66 8.73 50.58
CA LEU A 26 6.11 8.14 51.84
C LEU A 26 5.20 6.99 52.28
N ARG A 27 3.89 7.14 52.10
CA ARG A 27 2.91 6.09 52.43
C ARG A 27 3.07 4.88 51.53
N GLU A 28 3.35 5.08 50.25
CA GLU A 28 3.66 4.02 49.29
C GLU A 28 4.96 3.32 49.64
N GLU A 29 6.02 4.06 49.95
CA GLU A 29 7.30 3.50 50.38
C GLU A 29 7.13 2.62 51.64
N MET A 30 6.32 3.05 52.61
CA MET A 30 6.02 2.25 53.80
C MET A 30 5.27 0.95 53.46
N LYS A 31 4.35 0.96 52.48
CA LYS A 31 3.67 -0.25 52.00
C LYS A 31 4.66 -1.18 51.29
N ASP A 32 5.54 -0.62 50.48
CA ASP A 32 6.53 -1.38 49.72
C ASP A 32 7.55 -2.05 50.65
N ARG A 33 8.03 -1.32 51.67
CA ARG A 33 8.86 -1.88 52.75
C ARG A 33 8.15 -3.01 53.49
N LYS A 34 6.85 -2.86 53.79
CA LYS A 34 6.06 -3.91 54.45
C LYS A 34 5.94 -5.18 53.58
N MET A 35 5.94 -5.03 52.26
CA MET A 35 5.85 -6.13 51.29
C MET A 35 7.23 -6.67 50.86
N ASN A 36 8.33 -6.13 51.41
CA ASN A 36 9.71 -6.40 50.99
C ASN A 36 9.89 -6.28 49.46
N ARG A 37 9.37 -5.20 48.86
CA ARG A 37 9.51 -4.90 47.43
C ARG A 37 10.13 -3.53 47.19
N THR A 38 10.78 -3.39 46.04
CA THR A 38 11.36 -2.12 45.58
C THR A 38 10.75 -1.74 44.24
N LYS A 39 10.30 -0.48 44.10
CA LYS A 39 9.88 0.11 42.83
C LYS A 39 11.10 0.24 41.92
N ILE A 40 11.05 -0.42 40.76
CA ILE A 40 12.12 -0.40 39.75
C ILE A 40 11.90 0.74 38.76
N GLY A 41 10.65 0.95 38.34
CA GLY A 41 10.32 1.96 37.34
C GLY A 41 8.84 1.97 37.03
N GLU A 42 8.47 2.81 36.08
CA GLU A 42 7.11 3.04 35.63
C GLU A 42 7.11 3.19 34.11
N ASP A 43 6.22 2.48 33.42
CA ASP A 43 6.11 2.59 31.97
C ASP A 43 5.34 3.85 31.52
N ARG A 44 5.23 4.07 30.20
CA ARG A 44 4.46 5.18 29.62
C ARG A 44 2.95 5.10 29.89
N LEU A 45 2.43 3.91 30.18
CA LEU A 45 1.03 3.69 30.54
C LEU A 45 0.81 3.91 32.04
N GLY A 46 1.89 4.10 32.80
CA GLY A 46 1.98 4.30 34.23
C GLY A 46 1.92 3.00 35.05
N ASN A 47 2.02 1.83 34.41
CA ASN A 47 2.16 0.57 35.13
C ASN A 47 3.49 0.57 35.88
N THR A 48 3.45 0.18 37.15
CA THR A 48 4.62 0.22 38.03
C THR A 48 5.25 -1.15 38.15
N TYR A 49 6.57 -1.23 37.99
CA TYR A 49 7.33 -2.46 38.03
C TYR A 49 8.03 -2.63 39.38
N TYR A 50 7.89 -3.81 39.98
CA TYR A 50 8.40 -4.12 41.32
C TYR A 50 9.30 -5.36 41.33
N GLN A 51 10.38 -5.30 42.10
CA GLN A 51 11.23 -6.43 42.47
C GLN A 51 10.98 -6.79 43.94
N TYR A 52 10.58 -8.02 44.21
CA TYR A 52 10.41 -8.53 45.56
C TYR A 52 11.67 -9.24 46.04
N TYR A 53 11.93 -9.10 47.33
CA TYR A 53 13.07 -9.67 48.03
C TYR A 53 12.63 -10.61 49.14
N SER A 54 13.35 -11.72 49.28
CA SER A 54 13.15 -12.65 50.39
C SER A 54 13.54 -11.99 51.71
N PRO A 55 13.19 -12.57 52.87
CA PRO A 55 13.66 -12.07 54.17
C PRO A 55 15.19 -11.98 54.29
N TYR A 56 15.94 -12.71 53.44
CA TYR A 56 17.40 -12.68 53.35
C TYR A 56 17.93 -11.60 52.39
N GLY A 57 17.06 -10.78 51.80
CA GLY A 57 17.44 -9.74 50.84
C GLY A 57 17.73 -10.22 49.42
N LEU A 58 17.40 -11.48 49.09
CA LEU A 58 17.63 -12.03 47.75
C LEU A 58 16.41 -11.80 46.83
N PRO A 59 16.59 -11.36 45.58
CA PRO A 59 15.49 -11.16 44.65
C PRO A 59 14.83 -12.51 44.29
N TYR A 60 13.50 -12.63 44.45
CA TYR A 60 12.79 -13.89 44.17
C TYR A 60 11.63 -13.77 43.17
N LYS A 61 10.97 -12.60 43.12
CA LYS A 61 9.79 -12.38 42.27
C LYS A 61 9.79 -11.00 41.63
N ARG A 62 9.33 -10.92 40.38
CA ARG A 62 9.13 -9.68 39.62
C ARG A 62 7.64 -9.57 39.32
N GLU A 63 7.05 -8.40 39.53
CA GLU A 63 5.65 -8.15 39.20
C GLU A 63 5.47 -6.76 38.60
N VAL A 64 4.35 -6.61 37.91
CA VAL A 64 3.83 -5.34 37.45
C VAL A 64 2.51 -5.05 38.18
N GLU A 65 2.35 -3.83 38.67
CA GLU A 65 1.11 -3.30 39.21
C GLU A 65 0.51 -2.38 38.15
N PHE A 66 -0.58 -2.84 37.52
CA PHE A 66 -1.28 -2.08 36.49
C PHE A 66 -2.04 -0.90 37.11
N ILE A 67 -2.07 0.25 36.42
CA ILE A 67 -2.85 1.42 36.88
C ILE A 67 -4.34 1.10 36.95
N ASP A 68 -4.85 0.43 35.94
CA ASP A 68 -6.19 -0.12 35.95
C ASP A 68 -6.13 -1.60 36.34
N LYS A 69 -6.78 -1.95 37.45
CA LYS A 69 -6.79 -3.33 37.97
C LYS A 69 -7.53 -4.30 37.06
N ASN A 70 -8.32 -3.79 36.12
CA ASN A 70 -9.04 -4.58 35.16
C ASN A 70 -8.30 -4.71 33.81
N SER A 71 -7.25 -3.94 33.58
CA SER A 71 -6.44 -4.05 32.38
C SER A 71 -5.27 -5.01 32.62
N PHE A 72 -4.99 -5.85 31.62
CA PHE A 72 -3.85 -6.76 31.60
C PHE A 72 -2.94 -6.48 30.40
N GLU A 73 -3.06 -5.29 29.82
CA GLU A 73 -2.31 -4.90 28.63
C GLU A 73 -0.87 -4.56 29.01
N LEU A 74 0.04 -5.49 28.70
CA LEU A 74 1.47 -5.31 28.87
C LEU A 74 2.09 -4.93 27.52
N ASN A 75 1.97 -3.66 27.15
CA ASN A 75 2.47 -3.16 25.87
C ASN A 75 3.90 -2.61 25.94
N ASP A 76 4.49 -2.50 27.14
CA ASP A 76 5.85 -1.98 27.27
C ASP A 76 6.91 -3.08 27.16
N GLN A 77 7.62 -3.03 26.03
CA GLN A 77 8.72 -3.93 25.74
C GLN A 77 10.00 -3.58 26.50
N ALA A 78 10.16 -2.35 27.00
CA ALA A 78 11.39 -1.91 27.69
C ALA A 78 11.68 -2.77 28.91
N TYR A 79 10.66 -3.06 29.71
CA TYR A 79 10.77 -3.94 30.89
C TYR A 79 10.52 -5.42 30.59
N TYR A 80 10.11 -5.79 29.38
CA TYR A 80 9.67 -7.15 29.06
C TYR A 80 10.74 -8.22 29.28
N LEU A 81 11.98 -7.95 28.88
CA LEU A 81 13.10 -8.90 29.04
C LEU A 81 13.42 -9.13 30.52
N TRP A 82 13.42 -8.05 31.30
CA TRP A 82 13.62 -8.12 32.74
C TRP A 82 12.45 -8.81 33.44
N LEU A 83 11.20 -8.45 33.15
CA LEU A 83 10.02 -9.05 33.79
C LEU A 83 9.99 -10.58 33.59
N ASN A 84 10.35 -11.05 32.40
CA ASN A 84 10.39 -12.47 32.04
C ASN A 84 11.69 -13.19 32.43
N LYS A 85 12.53 -12.59 33.27
CA LYS A 85 13.80 -13.19 33.74
C LYS A 85 14.78 -13.55 32.62
N ARG A 86 14.66 -12.93 31.44
CA ARG A 86 15.64 -13.06 30.35
C ARG A 86 16.87 -12.18 30.59
N GLN A 87 16.68 -11.07 31.31
CA GLN A 87 17.74 -10.20 31.78
C GLN A 87 17.74 -10.18 33.32
N GLU A 88 18.91 -10.27 33.94
CA GLU A 88 19.04 -10.30 35.39
C GLU A 88 18.83 -8.92 36.00
N SER A 89 19.54 -7.91 35.50
CA SER A 89 19.40 -6.51 35.91
C SER A 89 18.16 -5.85 35.29
N PRO A 90 17.47 -4.96 36.04
CA PRO A 90 16.44 -4.12 35.45
C PRO A 90 17.06 -3.12 34.45
N PRO A 91 16.28 -2.68 33.45
CA PRO A 91 16.75 -1.65 32.53
C PRO A 91 16.95 -0.33 33.27
N THR A 92 17.97 0.42 32.88
CA THR A 92 18.24 1.76 33.41
C THR A 92 17.28 2.80 32.81
N GLU A 93 17.11 3.94 33.48
CA GLU A 93 16.22 5.00 32.98
C GLU A 93 16.65 5.52 31.60
N GLU A 94 17.96 5.61 31.36
CA GLU A 94 18.51 6.00 30.05
C GLU A 94 18.20 4.99 28.95
N GLU A 95 18.28 3.69 29.25
CA GLU A 95 17.92 2.61 28.32
C GLU A 95 16.43 2.63 27.99
N VAL A 96 15.58 2.87 28.99
CA VAL A 96 14.12 2.98 28.82
C VAL A 96 13.80 4.19 27.93
N GLN A 97 14.41 5.34 28.19
CA GLN A 97 14.22 6.53 27.36
C GLN A 97 14.70 6.32 25.92
N LYS A 98 15.87 5.70 25.73
CA LYS A 98 16.40 5.35 24.42
C LYS A 98 15.45 4.40 23.67
N TYR A 99 14.92 3.39 24.34
CA TYR A 99 13.95 2.47 23.75
C TYR A 99 12.70 3.22 23.25
N TYR A 100 12.14 4.11 24.05
CA TYR A 100 10.97 4.90 23.66
C TYR A 100 11.25 5.84 22.49
N PHE A 101 12.44 6.45 22.47
CA PHE A 101 12.87 7.28 21.36
C PHE A 101 12.98 6.46 20.06
N GLU A 102 13.62 5.30 20.10
CA GLU A 102 13.76 4.41 18.94
C GLU A 102 12.40 3.90 18.42
N GLU A 103 11.47 3.60 19.32
CA GLU A 103 10.12 3.19 18.96
C GLU A 103 9.34 4.34 18.29
N ALA A 104 9.39 5.55 18.85
CA ALA A 104 8.76 6.72 18.23
C ALA A 104 9.30 6.96 16.81
N MET A 105 10.62 6.85 16.62
CA MET A 105 11.27 6.95 15.31
C MET A 105 10.86 5.82 14.36
N ARG A 106 10.61 4.61 14.86
CA ARG A 106 10.11 3.49 14.05
C ARG A 106 8.68 3.74 13.59
N ILE A 107 7.82 4.21 14.48
CA ILE A 107 6.42 4.55 14.16
C ILE A 107 6.39 5.67 13.11
N GLN A 108 7.19 6.72 13.30
CA GLN A 108 7.26 7.82 12.34
C GLN A 108 7.71 7.36 10.95
N ARG A 109 8.75 6.53 10.87
CA ARG A 109 9.19 5.94 9.59
C ARG A 109 8.11 5.09 8.94
N GLY A 110 7.34 4.33 9.73
CA GLY A 110 6.20 3.56 9.22
C GLY A 110 5.14 4.47 8.58
N ILE A 111 4.78 5.57 9.25
CA ILE A 111 3.82 6.55 8.74
C ILE A 111 4.32 7.22 7.45
N GLU A 112 5.61 7.57 7.39
CA GLU A 112 6.23 8.15 6.19
C GLU A 112 6.21 7.17 5.02
N TRP A 113 6.52 5.89 5.29
CA TRP A 113 6.44 4.83 4.30
C TRP A 113 5.01 4.62 3.77
N ASP A 114 4.02 4.58 4.65
CA ASP A 114 2.62 4.42 4.27
C ASP A 114 2.14 5.57 3.38
N LYS A 115 2.55 6.80 3.69
CA LYS A 115 2.27 7.99 2.85
C LYS A 115 2.92 7.87 1.47
N GLN A 116 4.16 7.41 1.40
CA GLN A 116 4.84 7.19 0.12
C GLN A 116 4.11 6.15 -0.73
N GLN A 117 3.73 5.02 -0.13
CA GLN A 117 2.96 3.97 -0.78
C GLN A 117 1.59 4.45 -1.27
N GLU A 118 0.92 5.28 -0.48
CA GLU A 118 -0.36 5.88 -0.87
C GLU A 118 -0.18 6.82 -2.09
N MET A 119 0.85 7.66 -2.09
CA MET A 119 1.15 8.55 -3.22
C MET A 119 1.48 7.76 -4.50
N GLU A 120 2.33 6.74 -4.42
CA GLU A 120 2.67 5.87 -5.54
C GLU A 120 1.43 5.17 -6.10
N ARG A 121 0.56 4.68 -5.23
CA ARG A 121 -0.71 4.07 -5.61
C ARG A 121 -1.61 5.05 -6.35
N LEU A 122 -1.71 6.30 -5.88
CA LEU A 122 -2.51 7.33 -6.54
C LEU A 122 -1.96 7.67 -7.93
N ILE A 123 -0.63 7.82 -8.05
CA ILE A 123 0.04 8.05 -9.34
C ILE A 123 -0.24 6.89 -10.30
N PHE A 124 -0.14 5.65 -9.82
CA PHE A 124 -0.43 4.46 -10.62
C PHE A 124 -1.89 4.45 -11.12
N LEU A 125 -2.85 4.74 -10.24
CA LEU A 125 -4.27 4.80 -10.60
C LEU A 125 -4.55 5.91 -11.62
N GLN A 126 -3.89 7.06 -11.50
CA GLN A 126 -4.00 8.15 -12.45
C GLN A 126 -3.46 7.73 -13.83
N LYS A 127 -2.24 7.20 -13.91
CA LYS A 127 -1.66 6.70 -15.16
C LYS A 127 -2.53 5.63 -15.81
N ARG A 128 -3.11 4.73 -15.01
CA ARG A 128 -4.03 3.70 -15.51
C ARG A 128 -5.28 4.31 -16.14
N LYS A 129 -5.85 5.36 -15.54
CA LYS A 129 -7.00 6.09 -16.09
C LYS A 129 -6.64 6.79 -17.41
N GLU A 130 -5.48 7.44 -17.48
CA GLU A 130 -4.99 8.12 -18.69
C GLU A 130 -4.83 7.12 -19.85
N VAL A 131 -4.21 5.96 -19.60
CA VAL A 131 -4.07 4.90 -20.61
C VAL A 131 -5.43 4.39 -21.09
N GLN A 132 -6.39 4.22 -20.17
CA GLN A 132 -7.75 3.80 -20.52
C GLN A 132 -8.47 4.85 -21.38
N GLN A 133 -8.31 6.14 -21.05
CA GLN A 133 -8.88 7.24 -21.84
C GLN A 133 -8.27 7.28 -23.25
N GLN A 134 -6.94 7.20 -23.37
CA GLN A 134 -6.26 7.15 -24.67
C GLN A 134 -6.71 5.96 -25.52
N TYR A 135 -6.97 4.80 -24.90
CA TYR A 135 -7.50 3.63 -25.61
C TYR A 135 -8.91 3.88 -26.14
N LEU A 136 -9.78 4.50 -25.34
CA LEU A 136 -11.15 4.85 -25.75
C LEU A 136 -11.15 5.88 -26.88
N GLU A 137 -10.33 6.92 -26.79
CA GLU A 137 -10.17 7.94 -27.83
C GLU A 137 -9.72 7.32 -29.16
N LYS A 138 -8.68 6.47 -29.13
CA LYS A 138 -8.23 5.75 -30.32
C LYS A 138 -9.31 4.85 -30.90
N LYS A 139 -10.10 4.20 -30.05
CA LYS A 139 -11.21 3.34 -30.49
C LYS A 139 -12.30 4.17 -31.18
N MET A 140 -12.64 5.34 -30.64
CA MET A 140 -13.61 6.26 -31.25
C MET A 140 -13.10 6.81 -32.58
N GLN A 141 -11.85 7.27 -32.65
CA GLN A 141 -11.22 7.75 -33.89
C GLN A 141 -11.22 6.67 -34.98
N ASN A 142 -10.91 5.42 -34.62
CA ASN A 142 -10.95 4.31 -35.58
C ASN A 142 -12.37 4.01 -36.06
N GLN A 143 -13.39 4.15 -35.21
CA GLN A 143 -14.80 4.00 -35.61
C GLN A 143 -15.25 5.14 -36.54
N GLU A 144 -14.85 6.37 -36.26
CA GLU A 144 -15.12 7.53 -37.11
C GLU A 144 -14.48 7.34 -38.50
N LEU A 145 -13.22 6.90 -38.56
CA LEU A 145 -12.53 6.59 -39.81
C LEU A 145 -13.27 5.52 -40.61
N LEU A 146 -13.65 4.40 -39.98
CA LEU A 146 -14.42 3.34 -40.63
C LEU A 146 -15.76 3.85 -41.18
N SER A 147 -16.49 4.67 -40.41
CA SER A 147 -17.76 5.25 -40.88
C SER A 147 -17.56 6.19 -42.07
N SER A 148 -16.46 6.97 -42.09
CA SER A 148 -16.14 7.86 -43.21
C SER A 148 -15.74 7.09 -44.48
N GLU A 149 -15.05 5.95 -44.33
CA GLU A 149 -14.71 5.05 -45.43
C GLU A 149 -15.97 4.41 -46.02
N GLU A 150 -16.90 3.95 -45.18
CA GLU A 150 -18.20 3.40 -45.60
C GLU A 150 -19.03 4.44 -46.37
N GLU A 151 -19.09 5.69 -45.90
CA GLU A 151 -19.76 6.78 -46.62
C GLU A 151 -19.12 7.07 -47.97
N ASN A 152 -17.79 7.12 -48.04
CA ASN A 152 -17.06 7.35 -49.29
C ASN A 152 -17.30 6.21 -50.30
N LEU A 153 -17.27 4.95 -49.85
CA LEU A 153 -17.60 3.79 -50.67
C LEU A 153 -19.05 3.83 -51.16
N SER A 154 -19.99 4.24 -50.30
CA SER A 154 -21.40 4.41 -50.67
C SER A 154 -21.57 5.46 -51.76
N ARG A 155 -20.90 6.62 -51.63
CA ARG A 155 -20.89 7.68 -52.65
C ARG A 155 -20.28 7.21 -53.97
N GLN A 156 -19.15 6.49 -53.93
CA GLN A 156 -18.54 5.89 -55.12
C GLN A 156 -19.49 4.90 -55.80
N HIS A 157 -20.15 4.04 -55.02
CA HIS A 157 -21.11 3.09 -55.56
C HIS A 157 -22.32 3.78 -56.22
N GLN A 158 -22.86 4.84 -55.60
CA GLN A 158 -23.93 5.66 -56.19
C GLN A 158 -23.50 6.31 -57.51
N HIS A 159 -22.27 6.83 -57.58
CA HIS A 159 -21.73 7.42 -58.81
C HIS A 159 -21.63 6.40 -59.95
N ILE A 160 -21.10 5.20 -59.66
CA ILE A 160 -21.02 4.10 -60.63
C ILE A 160 -22.41 3.72 -61.17
N LEU A 161 -23.42 3.63 -60.30
CA LEU A 161 -24.80 3.35 -60.71
C LEU A 161 -25.39 4.46 -61.60
N GLN A 162 -25.08 5.73 -61.32
CA GLN A 162 -25.51 6.86 -62.15
C GLN A 162 -24.84 6.84 -63.53
N GLU A 163 -23.53 6.58 -63.60
CA GLU A 163 -22.80 6.44 -64.87
C GLU A 163 -23.33 5.27 -65.71
N ALA A 164 -23.60 4.12 -65.08
CA ALA A 164 -24.17 2.96 -65.74
C ALA A 164 -25.56 3.26 -66.36
N PHE A 165 -26.34 4.14 -65.73
CA PHE A 165 -27.66 4.54 -66.24
C PHE A 165 -27.58 5.50 -67.44
N GLN A 166 -26.47 6.22 -67.61
CA GLN A 166 -26.25 7.18 -68.70
C GLN A 166 -25.62 6.55 -69.95
N GLN A 167 -25.05 5.35 -69.84
CA GLN A 167 -24.51 4.62 -70.99
C GLN A 167 -25.63 3.88 -71.74
N ASP A 168 -25.69 4.06 -73.07
CA ASP A 168 -26.70 3.42 -73.92
C ASP A 168 -26.66 1.87 -73.79
N PRO A 169 -27.82 1.21 -73.64
CA PRO A 169 -27.93 -0.23 -73.36
C PRO A 169 -27.36 -1.14 -74.45
N ILE A 170 -27.05 -0.60 -75.63
CA ILE A 170 -26.56 -1.37 -76.80
C ILE A 170 -25.05 -1.67 -76.69
N THR A 171 -24.29 -0.94 -75.86
CA THR A 171 -22.84 -1.14 -75.68
C THR A 171 -22.47 -2.03 -74.49
N ALA A 172 -23.39 -2.24 -73.54
CA ALA A 172 -23.16 -3.03 -72.32
C ALA A 172 -23.11 -4.55 -72.60
N LEU A 173 -23.90 -5.04 -73.56
CA LEU A 173 -24.01 -6.48 -73.87
C LEU A 173 -22.71 -7.09 -74.43
N ASN A 174 -21.84 -6.30 -75.06
CA ASN A 174 -20.59 -6.79 -75.66
C ASN A 174 -19.39 -6.80 -74.69
N LYS A 175 -19.50 -6.20 -73.49
CA LYS A 175 -18.44 -6.21 -72.47
C LYS A 175 -18.59 -7.33 -71.45
N GLU A 176 -19.83 -7.76 -71.14
CA GLU A 176 -20.07 -8.87 -70.21
C GLU A 176 -19.52 -10.21 -70.73
N GLN A 177 -19.60 -10.47 -72.05
CA GLN A 177 -19.06 -11.71 -72.62
C GLN A 177 -17.52 -11.79 -72.62
N LYS A 178 -16.79 -10.68 -72.38
CA LYS A 178 -15.32 -10.68 -72.35
C LYS A 178 -14.73 -10.78 -70.94
N GLN A 179 -15.53 -10.55 -69.89
CA GLN A 179 -15.06 -10.64 -68.49
C GLN A 179 -15.35 -12.01 -67.85
N GLU A 180 -16.27 -12.80 -68.39
CA GLU A 180 -16.50 -14.18 -67.91
C GLU A 180 -15.34 -15.14 -68.20
N GLU A 181 -14.47 -14.86 -69.20
CA GLU A 181 -13.28 -15.69 -69.48
C GLU A 181 -12.08 -15.43 -68.53
N GLU A 182 -12.03 -14.31 -67.82
CA GLU A 182 -10.86 -13.95 -66.97
C GLU A 182 -11.04 -14.25 -65.47
N LEU A 183 -12.23 -14.65 -65.04
CA LEU A 183 -12.51 -15.04 -63.64
C LEU A 183 -12.43 -16.56 -63.41
N GLN A 184 -11.56 -17.26 -64.13
CA GLN A 184 -11.12 -18.59 -63.73
C GLN A 184 -10.25 -18.47 -62.47
N TYR A 185 -10.91 -18.52 -61.32
CA TYR A 185 -10.29 -18.50 -60.00
C TYR A 185 -9.29 -19.65 -59.88
N LYS A 186 -7.99 -19.34 -60.00
CA LYS A 186 -6.92 -20.26 -59.61
C LYS A 186 -6.83 -20.22 -58.08
N PRO A 187 -7.16 -21.30 -57.36
CA PRO A 187 -6.99 -21.32 -55.91
C PRO A 187 -5.53 -21.03 -55.60
N LYS A 188 -5.31 -19.95 -54.84
CA LYS A 188 -3.98 -19.58 -54.33
C LYS A 188 -3.46 -20.77 -53.55
N SER A 189 -2.46 -21.45 -54.08
CA SER A 189 -1.85 -22.60 -53.41
C SER A 189 -1.32 -22.15 -52.06
N TRP A 190 -1.80 -22.80 -51.01
CA TRP A 190 -1.38 -22.53 -49.65
C TRP A 190 0.10 -22.91 -49.52
N ASN A 191 0.99 -21.91 -49.37
CA ASN A 191 2.41 -22.15 -49.13
C ASN A 191 2.65 -22.29 -47.60
N PRO A 192 3.12 -23.45 -47.11
CA PRO A 192 3.31 -23.70 -45.67
C PRO A 192 4.39 -22.83 -45.00
N THR A 193 5.23 -22.16 -45.80
CA THR A 193 6.41 -21.40 -45.34
C THR A 193 6.08 -20.09 -44.62
N ASP A 194 4.88 -19.52 -44.81
CA ASP A 194 4.52 -18.25 -44.17
C ASP A 194 4.34 -18.35 -42.64
N LYS A 195 4.05 -19.55 -42.12
CA LYS A 195 3.97 -19.78 -40.65
C LYS A 195 5.34 -19.78 -39.97
N GLN A 196 6.42 -20.11 -40.69
CA GLN A 196 7.77 -20.11 -40.09
C GLN A 196 8.32 -18.69 -39.91
N ASN A 197 7.96 -17.74 -40.79
CA ASN A 197 8.38 -16.34 -40.68
C ASN A 197 7.68 -15.56 -39.56
N LEU A 198 6.48 -15.97 -39.14
CA LEU A 198 5.78 -15.36 -38.01
C LEU A 198 6.38 -15.75 -36.65
N LYS A 199 6.91 -16.98 -36.52
CA LYS A 199 7.60 -17.42 -35.29
C LYS A 199 8.96 -16.73 -35.14
N SER A 200 9.73 -16.58 -36.21
CA SER A 200 11.05 -15.92 -36.16
C SER A 200 10.95 -14.42 -35.82
N ARG A 201 9.91 -13.71 -36.27
CA ARG A 201 9.68 -12.30 -35.91
C ARG A 201 9.31 -12.10 -34.43
N ARG A 202 8.56 -13.02 -33.82
CA ARG A 202 8.19 -12.93 -32.40
C ARG A 202 9.40 -13.17 -31.48
N VAL A 203 10.26 -14.12 -31.82
CA VAL A 203 11.48 -14.40 -31.04
C VAL A 203 12.47 -13.24 -31.12
N LYS A 204 12.67 -12.64 -32.30
CA LYS A 204 13.58 -11.48 -32.45
C LYS A 204 13.14 -10.25 -31.63
N LYS A 205 11.83 -9.96 -31.58
CA LYS A 205 11.31 -8.86 -30.73
C LYS A 205 11.46 -9.14 -29.23
N ALA A 206 11.30 -10.40 -28.80
CA ALA A 206 11.47 -10.75 -27.39
C ALA A 206 12.93 -10.57 -26.94
N VAL A 207 13.90 -10.97 -27.76
CA VAL A 207 15.34 -10.83 -27.46
C VAL A 207 15.79 -9.37 -27.43
N GLN A 208 15.24 -8.51 -28.31
CA GLN A 208 15.55 -7.08 -28.29
C GLN A 208 15.07 -6.40 -27.01
N ASN A 209 13.85 -6.69 -26.54
CA ASN A 209 13.33 -6.12 -25.31
C ASN A 209 14.13 -6.53 -24.06
N THR A 210 14.64 -7.77 -23.99
CA THR A 210 15.47 -8.19 -22.85
C THR A 210 16.83 -7.51 -22.83
N GLN A 211 17.42 -7.24 -24.00
CA GLN A 211 18.70 -6.51 -24.08
C GLN A 211 18.57 -5.03 -23.69
N GLU A 212 17.45 -4.39 -24.02
CA GLU A 212 17.17 -3.01 -23.60
C GLU A 212 16.97 -2.92 -22.09
N GLN A 213 16.24 -3.85 -21.48
CA GLN A 213 16.05 -3.89 -20.02
C GLN A 213 17.36 -4.14 -19.25
N GLN A 214 18.30 -4.90 -19.81
CA GLN A 214 19.61 -5.12 -19.19
C GLN A 214 20.48 -3.87 -19.24
N LYS A 215 20.44 -3.10 -20.34
CA LYS A 215 21.16 -1.82 -20.44
C LYS A 215 20.63 -0.77 -19.47
N GLU A 216 19.31 -0.66 -19.32
CA GLU A 216 18.70 0.26 -18.34
C GLU A 216 19.08 -0.08 -16.90
N GLN A 217 19.30 -1.36 -16.57
CA GLN A 217 19.75 -1.77 -15.23
C GLN A 217 21.25 -1.54 -14.97
N GLU A 218 22.07 -1.46 -16.01
CA GLU A 218 23.50 -1.13 -15.90
C GLU A 218 23.74 0.38 -15.77
N GLU A 219 22.91 1.23 -16.38
CA GLU A 219 23.04 2.70 -16.28
C GLU A 219 22.59 3.28 -14.93
N VAL A 220 21.85 2.53 -14.12
CA VAL A 220 21.33 2.96 -12.80
C VAL A 220 22.26 2.56 -11.64
N LYS A 221 23.38 1.89 -11.91
CA LYS A 221 24.42 1.55 -10.92
C LYS A 221 25.59 2.53 -10.98
#